data_AF-A0A962EP66-F1
#
_entry.id   AF-A0A962EP66-F1
#
_cell.length_a   1.000
_cell.length_b   1.000
_cell.length_c   1.000
_cell.angle_alpha   90.00
_cell.angle_beta   90.00
_cell.angle_gamma   90.00
#
_symmetry.space_group_name_H-M   'P 1'
#
loop_
_entity.id
_entity.type
_entity.pdbx_description
1 polymer ?
#
loop_
_entity_poly.entity_id
_entity_poly.type
_entity_poly.pdbx_seq_one_letter_code
_entity_poly.pdbx_strand_id
1 'polypeptide(L)'
;MSKSTGENENMQLLQKGVNAFMHFEFDQAFQILLPLAEQGVLEAQQKVARMYFAGNGVEKSHDQYLYWLQQAADQGDKYAKAKLKRMAKKKLP
;
A
#
# COMPACT_ATOMS: atom_id res chain seq x y z
N MET A 1 1.82 29.16 3.90
CA MET A 1 3.10 28.44 3.99
C MET A 1 2.87 27.19 4.84
N SER A 2 2.55 26.03 4.24
CA SER A 2 2.22 24.83 5.06
C SER A 2 2.35 23.46 4.37
N LYS A 3 2.75 23.35 3.10
CA LYS A 3 2.82 22.03 2.41
C LYS A 3 4.15 21.30 2.61
N SER A 4 5.26 22.00 2.85
CA SER A 4 6.59 21.37 2.85
C SER A 4 6.93 20.56 4.09
N THR A 5 6.28 20.78 5.24
CA THR A 5 6.63 20.06 6.47
C THR A 5 6.02 18.65 6.48
N GLY A 6 4.73 18.52 6.12
CA GLY A 6 4.04 17.23 6.09
C GLY A 6 4.50 16.31 4.95
N GLU A 7 4.83 16.86 3.77
CA GLU A 7 5.35 16.08 2.65
C GLU A 7 6.75 15.49 2.95
N ASN A 8 7.61 16.26 3.63
CA ASN A 8 8.93 15.79 4.04
C ASN A 8 8.85 14.71 5.13
N GLU A 9 7.91 14.85 6.08
CA GLU A 9 7.67 13.83 7.12
C GLU A 9 7.12 12.54 6.51
N ASN A 10 6.14 12.63 5.61
CA ASN A 10 5.60 11.48 4.90
C ASN A 10 6.67 10.74 4.09
N MET A 11 7.60 11.45 3.46
CA MET A 11 8.71 10.83 2.73
C MET A 11 9.66 10.06 3.65
N GLN A 12 9.98 10.59 4.83
CA GLN A 12 10.81 9.90 5.82
C GLN A 12 10.11 8.66 6.39
N LEU A 13 8.83 8.78 6.75
CA LEU A 13 8.02 7.67 7.25
C LEU A 13 7.86 6.59 6.17
N LEU A 14 7.63 6.99 4.92
CA LEU A 14 7.54 6.05 3.80
C LEU A 14 8.83 5.27 3.65
N GLN A 15 9.99 5.94 3.65
CA GLN A 15 11.28 5.28 3.55
C GLN A 15 11.52 4.30 4.71
N LYS A 16 11.15 4.68 5.94
CA LYS A 16 11.25 3.81 7.11
C LYS A 16 10.34 2.59 7.00
N GLY A 17 9.08 2.77 6.63
CA GLY A 17 8.11 1.69 6.47
C GLY A 17 8.47 0.72 5.34
N VAL A 18 8.95 1.26 4.21
CA VAL A 18 9.46 0.45 3.09
C VAL A 18 10.72 -0.29 3.51
N ASN A 19 11.63 0.34 4.26
CA ASN A 19 12.82 -0.33 4.77
C ASN A 19 12.48 -1.50 5.70
N ALA A 20 11.56 -1.30 6.64
CA ALA A 20 11.06 -2.37 7.51
C ALA A 20 10.44 -3.52 6.68
N PHE A 21 9.64 -3.19 5.66
CA PHE A 21 9.07 -4.19 4.75
C PHE A 21 10.15 -5.02 4.04
N MET A 22 11.22 -4.38 3.57
CA MET A 22 12.33 -5.04 2.87
C MET A 22 13.17 -5.93 3.80
N HIS A 23 13.18 -5.63 5.09
CA HIS A 23 13.85 -6.42 6.13
C HIS A 23 12.94 -7.45 6.81
N PHE A 24 11.74 -7.70 6.25
CA PHE A 24 10.75 -8.64 6.79
C PHE A 24 10.19 -8.27 8.18
N GLU A 25 10.40 -7.02 8.62
CA GLU A 25 9.84 -6.45 9.85
C GLU A 25 8.39 -6.02 9.59
N PHE A 26 7.54 -6.99 9.27
CA PHE A 26 6.23 -6.73 8.68
C PHE A 26 5.25 -6.04 9.63
N ASP A 27 5.26 -6.35 10.92
CA ASP A 27 4.39 -5.67 11.89
C ASP A 27 4.70 -4.18 11.95
N GLN A 28 6.00 -3.83 12.02
CA GLN A 28 6.45 -2.45 12.02
C GLN A 28 6.16 -1.77 10.67
N ALA A 29 6.43 -2.46 9.56
CA ALA A 29 6.12 -1.95 8.24
C ALA A 29 4.64 -1.60 8.11
N PHE A 30 3.75 -2.46 8.59
CA PHE A 30 2.30 -2.25 8.50
C PHE A 30 1.88 -1.03 9.32
N GLN A 31 2.36 -0.92 10.56
CA GLN A 31 2.08 0.20 11.44
C GLN A 31 2.50 1.55 10.85
N ILE A 32 3.59 1.59 10.09
CA ILE A 32 4.09 2.82 9.46
C ILE A 32 3.37 3.10 8.13
N LEU A 33 3.15 2.07 7.32
CA LEU A 33 2.65 2.22 5.96
C LEU A 33 1.13 2.41 5.90
N LEU A 34 0.35 1.85 6.84
CA LEU A 34 -1.11 1.98 6.83
C LEU A 34 -1.55 3.45 6.94
N PRO A 35 -1.08 4.27 7.90
CA PRO A 35 -1.47 5.68 7.97
C PRO A 35 -1.07 6.49 6.73
N LEU A 36 0.04 6.14 6.08
CA LEU A 36 0.46 6.78 4.83
C LEU A 36 -0.44 6.38 3.66
N ALA A 37 -0.86 5.11 3.61
CA ALA A 37 -1.79 4.62 2.61
C ALA A 37 -3.16 5.30 2.73
N GLU A 38 -3.63 5.51 3.97
CA GLU A 38 -4.85 6.27 4.30
C GLU A 38 -4.76 7.74 3.87
N GLN A 39 -3.57 8.34 3.94
CA GLN A 39 -3.31 9.69 3.42
C GLN A 39 -3.21 9.76 1.88
N GLY A 40 -3.36 8.64 1.18
CA GLY A 40 -3.28 8.61 -0.28
C GLY A 40 -1.87 8.44 -0.83
N VAL A 41 -0.86 8.17 0.01
CA VAL A 41 0.52 7.96 -0.49
C VAL A 41 0.55 6.70 -1.34
N LEU A 42 0.68 6.86 -2.66
CA LEU A 42 0.52 5.79 -3.63
C LEU A 42 1.43 4.58 -3.36
N GLU A 43 2.71 4.82 -3.04
CA GLU A 43 3.63 3.73 -2.76
C GLU A 43 3.22 2.96 -1.49
N ALA A 44 2.72 3.64 -0.46
CA ALA A 44 2.24 3.00 0.76
C ALA A 44 1.00 2.13 0.47
N GLN A 45 0.05 2.62 -0.34
CA GLN A 45 -1.12 1.84 -0.75
C GLN A 45 -0.72 0.54 -1.46
N GLN A 46 0.28 0.59 -2.36
CA GLN A 46 0.79 -0.61 -3.03
C GLN A 46 1.42 -1.60 -2.06
N LYS A 47 2.20 -1.13 -1.08
CA LYS A 47 2.84 -1.99 -0.08
C LYS A 47 1.80 -2.62 0.85
N VAL A 48 0.85 -1.84 1.36
CA VAL A 48 -0.26 -2.31 2.20
C VAL A 48 -1.12 -3.34 1.47
N ALA A 49 -1.45 -3.10 0.19
CA ALA A 49 -2.14 -4.09 -0.64
C ALA A 49 -1.35 -5.41 -0.68
N ARG A 50 -0.03 -5.34 -0.94
CA ARG A 50 0.83 -6.54 -0.97
C ARG A 50 0.87 -7.26 0.38
N MET A 51 0.84 -6.53 1.49
CA MET A 51 0.83 -7.10 2.83
C MET A 51 -0.45 -7.89 3.10
N TYR A 52 -1.62 -7.34 2.77
CA TYR A 52 -2.89 -8.08 2.84
C TYR A 52 -2.96 -9.26 1.88
N PHE A 53 -2.37 -9.17 0.70
CA PHE A 53 -2.32 -10.29 -0.25
C PHE A 53 -1.45 -11.46 0.27
N ALA A 54 -0.32 -11.15 0.90
CA ALA A 54 0.64 -12.14 1.37
C ALA A 54 0.37 -12.63 2.81
N GLY A 55 -0.36 -11.87 3.62
CA GLY A 55 -0.46 -12.10 5.07
C GLY A 55 0.80 -11.66 5.82
N ASN A 56 1.48 -10.61 5.35
CA ASN A 56 2.73 -10.15 5.96
C ASN A 56 2.44 -9.12 7.06
N GLY A 57 2.60 -9.50 8.32
CA GLY A 57 2.36 -8.63 9.49
C GLY A 57 0.89 -8.31 9.73
N VAL A 58 0.00 -8.92 8.93
CA VAL A 58 -1.46 -8.82 9.04
C VAL A 58 -2.08 -10.11 8.56
N GLU A 59 -3.33 -10.36 8.97
CA GLU A 59 -4.10 -11.46 8.40
C GLU A 59 -4.32 -11.24 6.89
N LYS A 60 -4.15 -12.32 6.12
CA LYS A 60 -4.37 -12.30 4.69
C LYS A 60 -5.83 -11.98 4.39
N SER A 61 -6.07 -10.94 3.59
CA SER A 61 -7.42 -10.52 3.20
C SER A 61 -7.45 -10.10 1.74
N HIS A 62 -8.22 -10.81 0.92
CA HIS A 62 -8.42 -10.47 -0.49
C HIS A 62 -9.23 -9.18 -0.63
N ASP A 63 -10.22 -8.96 0.23
CA ASP A 63 -11.05 -7.75 0.22
C ASP A 63 -10.19 -6.51 0.49
N GLN A 64 -9.34 -6.55 1.52
CA GLN A 64 -8.43 -5.45 1.82
C GLN A 64 -7.40 -5.27 0.71
N TYR A 65 -6.86 -6.36 0.17
CA TYR A 65 -5.97 -6.30 -0.98
C TYR A 65 -6.60 -5.56 -2.17
N LEU A 66 -7.83 -5.92 -2.54
CA LEU A 66 -8.56 -5.29 -3.64
C LEU A 66 -8.90 -3.84 -3.34
N TYR A 67 -9.29 -3.53 -2.10
CA TYR A 67 -9.57 -2.16 -1.66
C TYR A 67 -8.36 -1.25 -1.90
N TRP A 68 -7.19 -1.60 -1.36
CA TRP A 68 -5.98 -0.78 -1.51
C TRP A 68 -5.47 -0.71 -2.95
N LEU A 69 -5.65 -1.80 -3.71
CA LEU A 69 -5.32 -1.81 -5.13
C LEU A 69 -6.26 -0.90 -5.93
N GLN A 70 -7.54 -0.80 -5.57
CA GLN A 70 -8.49 0.12 -6.18
C GLN A 70 -8.10 1.58 -5.88
N GLN A 71 -7.76 1.89 -4.62
CA GLN A 71 -7.28 3.24 -4.25
C GLN A 71 -6.06 3.66 -5.09
N ALA A 72 -5.08 2.76 -5.24
CA ALA A 72 -3.91 3.02 -6.08
C ALA A 72 -4.28 3.20 -7.57
N ALA A 73 -5.21 2.39 -8.08
CA ALA A 73 -5.68 2.48 -9.46
C ALA A 73 -6.42 3.81 -9.74
N ASP A 74 -7.22 4.29 -8.79
CA ASP A 74 -7.96 5.55 -8.90
C ASP A 74 -7.00 6.76 -8.99
N GLN A 75 -5.84 6.66 -8.36
CA GLN A 75 -4.74 7.64 -8.48
C GLN A 75 -3.93 7.51 -9.79
N GLY A 76 -4.29 6.58 -10.68
CA GLY A 76 -3.62 6.43 -11.96
C GLY A 76 -2.51 5.39 -11.99
N ASP A 77 -2.31 4.61 -10.93
CA ASP A 77 -1.27 3.58 -10.91
C ASP A 77 -1.50 2.51 -11.97
N LYS A 78 -0.56 2.43 -12.91
CA LYS A 78 -0.64 1.51 -14.06
C LYS A 78 -0.56 0.06 -13.60
N TYR A 79 0.23 -0.21 -12.55
CA TYR A 79 0.36 -1.56 -12.00
C TYR A 79 -0.97 -2.03 -11.41
N ALA A 80 -1.57 -1.23 -10.53
CA ALA A 80 -2.85 -1.54 -9.91
C ALA A 80 -3.98 -1.73 -10.94
N LYS A 81 -4.10 -0.81 -11.92
CA LYS A 81 -5.06 -0.94 -13.02
C LYS A 81 -4.89 -2.25 -13.79
N ALA A 82 -3.65 -2.58 -14.17
CA ALA A 82 -3.36 -3.80 -14.90
C ALA A 82 -3.68 -5.05 -14.06
N LYS A 83 -3.39 -5.00 -12.76
CA LYS A 83 -3.62 -6.10 -11.83
C LYS A 83 -5.13 -6.33 -11.60
N LEU A 84 -5.92 -5.28 -11.36
CA LEU A 84 -7.38 -5.35 -11.26
C LEU A 84 -8.02 -5.89 -12.55
N LYS A 85 -7.60 -5.37 -13.71
CA LYS A 85 -8.07 -5.87 -15.02
C LYS A 85 -7.77 -7.36 -15.19
N ARG A 86 -6.61 -7.84 -14.72
CA ARG A 86 -6.26 -9.26 -14.77
C ARG A 86 -7.10 -10.10 -13.81
N MET A 87 -7.38 -9.61 -12.60
CA MET A 87 -8.24 -10.29 -11.62
C MET A 87 -9.66 -10.45 -12.15
N ALA A 88 -10.25 -9.35 -12.66
CA ALA A 88 -11.59 -9.34 -13.25
C ALA A 88 -11.70 -10.31 -14.44
N LYS A 89 -10.71 -10.34 -15.32
CA LYS A 89 -10.66 -11.29 -16.45
C LYS A 89 -10.57 -12.76 -16.02
N LYS A 90 -9.88 -13.03 -14.91
CA LYS A 90 -9.68 -14.40 -14.41
C LYS A 90 -10.78 -14.86 -13.45
N LYS A 91 -11.78 -14.00 -13.13
CA LYS A 91 -12.80 -14.25 -12.10
C LYS A 91 -12.20 -14.72 -10.77
N LEU A 92 -10.99 -14.23 -10.45
CA LEU A 92 -10.34 -14.56 -9.19
C LEU A 92 -10.95 -13.65 -8.11
N PRO A 93 -11.42 -14.21 -6.98
CA PRO A 93 -11.74 -13.41 -5.81
C PRO A 93 -10.49 -12.68 -5.30
#